data_AF-A0A2D9BE84-F1
#
_entry.id   AF-A0A2D9BE84-F1
#
_cell.length_a   1.000
_cell.length_b   1.000
_cell.length_c   1.000
_cell.angle_alpha   90.00
_cell.angle_beta   90.00
_cell.angle_gamma   90.00
#
_symmetry.space_group_name_H-M   'P 1'
#
loop_
_entity.id
_entity.type
_entity.pdbx_description
1 polymer ?
#
loop_
_entity_poly.entity_id
_entity_poly.type
_entity_poly.pdbx_seq_one_letter_code
_entity_poly.pdbx_strand_id
1 'polypeptide(L)' 'FMIDAGYNPHEMIEVMKILKAAAGPNRLPEFKSTHPDPENRIEKIEEAIKKYGG' A
#
# COMPACT_ATOMS: atom_id res chain seq x y z
N PHE A 1 13.52 0.16 6.19
CA PHE A 1 13.30 1.62 6.35
C PHE A 1 12.21 1.93 7.36
N MET A 2 10.93 1.59 7.13
CA MET A 2 9.86 1.93 8.09
C MET A 2 10.06 1.28 9.46
N ILE A 3 10.30 -0.03 9.50
CA ILE A 3 10.56 -0.79 10.74
C ILE A 3 11.83 -0.27 11.42
N ASP A 4 12.93 -0.13 10.67
CA ASP A 4 14.21 0.40 11.20
C ASP A 4 14.10 1.82 11.76
N ALA A 5 13.19 2.63 11.22
CA ALA A 5 12.91 3.99 11.67
C ALA A 5 11.87 4.06 12.82
N GLY A 6 11.41 2.91 13.33
CA GLY A 6 10.46 2.82 14.43
C GLY A 6 8.99 3.10 14.06
N TYR A 7 8.67 3.18 12.77
CA TYR A 7 7.29 3.34 12.32
C TYR A 7 6.57 1.99 12.27
N ASN A 8 5.27 2.00 12.60
CA ASN A 8 4.42 0.83 12.43
C ASN A 8 4.15 0.61 10.92
N PRO A 9 4.67 -0.47 10.30
CA PRO A 9 4.50 -0.69 8.87
C PRO A 9 3.04 -0.98 8.47
N HIS A 10 2.18 -1.36 9.42
CA HIS A 10 0.74 -1.51 9.18
C HIS A 10 0.05 -0.17 8.86
N GLU A 11 0.62 0.97 9.27
CA GLU A 11 0.05 2.28 8.92
C GLU A 11 0.11 2.56 7.41
N MET A 12 1.04 1.93 6.68
CA MET A 12 1.09 2.02 5.22
C MET A 12 -0.12 1.34 4.57
N ILE A 13 -0.70 0.31 5.20
CA ILE A 13 -1.94 -0.33 4.72
C ILE A 13 -3.10 0.66 4.82
N GLU A 14 -3.19 1.43 5.91
CA GLU A 14 -4.23 2.46 6.06
C GLU A 14 -4.10 3.58 5.02
N VAL A 15 -2.87 4.01 4.71
CA VAL A 15 -2.64 4.97 3.61
C VAL A 15 -3.19 4.45 2.28
N MET A 16 -2.95 3.16 1.96
CA MET A 16 -3.48 2.56 0.72
C MET A 16 -5.01 2.50 0.71
N LYS A 17 -5.66 2.21 1.85
CA LYS A 17 -7.12 2.24 1.98
C LYS A 17 -7.68 3.65 1.76
N ILE A 18 -7.04 4.67 2.33
CA ILE A 18 -7.43 6.08 2.15
C ILE A 18 -7.31 6.49 0.67
N LEU A 19 -6.19 6.15 0.02
CA LEU A 19 -5.98 6.45 -1.40
C LEU A 19 -7.01 5.75 -2.29
N LYS A 20 -7.37 4.50 -1.97
CA LYS A 20 -8.44 3.77 -2.67
C LYS A 20 -9.79 4.47 -2.52
N ALA A 21 -10.15 4.87 -1.30
CA ALA A 21 -11.40 5.58 -1.03
C ALA A 21 -11.44 6.96 -1.73
N ALA A 22 -10.30 7.65 -1.78
CA ALA A 22 -10.18 8.96 -2.44
C ALA A 22 -10.14 8.88 -3.97
N ALA A 23 -9.79 7.72 -4.56
CA ALA A 23 -9.57 7.57 -6.00
C ALA A 23 -10.82 7.77 -6.88
N GLY A 24 -12.02 7.86 -6.30
CA GLY A 24 -13.25 8.13 -7.04
C GLY A 24 -13.58 7.05 -8.11
N PRO A 25 -14.68 7.22 -8.86
CA PRO A 25 -15.14 6.23 -9.83
C PRO A 25 -14.29 6.18 -11.12
N ASN A 26 -13.49 7.21 -11.40
CA ASN A 26 -12.70 7.33 -12.64
C ASN A 26 -11.29 6.76 -12.50
N ARG A 27 -11.17 5.51 -12.05
CA ARG A 27 -9.87 4.82 -12.03
C ARG A 27 -9.43 4.52 -13.46
N LEU A 28 -8.24 5.01 -13.83
CA LEU A 28 -7.56 4.58 -15.04
C LEU A 28 -7.25 3.08 -14.94
N PRO A 29 -7.34 2.31 -16.04
CA PRO A 29 -6.84 0.94 -16.07
C PRO A 29 -5.40 0.87 -15.56
N GLU A 30 -5.06 -0.15 -14.78
CA GLU A 30 -3.75 -0.26 -14.09
C GLU A 30 -2.56 -0.12 -15.04
N PHE A 31 -2.66 -0.70 -16.24
CA PHE A 31 -1.62 -0.61 -17.27
C PHE A 31 -1.33 0.83 -17.78
N LYS A 32 -2.23 1.79 -17.49
CA LYS A 32 -2.07 3.22 -17.83
C LYS A 32 -1.76 4.09 -16.61
N SER A 33 -1.78 3.54 -15.40
CA SER A 33 -1.54 4.29 -14.17
C SER A 33 -0.04 4.28 -13.84
N THR A 34 0.53 5.44 -13.50
CA THR A 34 1.89 5.52 -12.93
C THR A 34 1.95 5.01 -11.49
N HIS A 35 0.78 4.85 -10.86
CA HIS A 35 0.63 4.33 -9.52
C HIS A 35 -0.05 2.95 -9.58
N PRO A 36 0.62 1.88 -9.08
CA PRO A 36 0.04 0.53 -9.05
C PRO A 36 -1.21 0.49 -8.16
N ASP A 37 -2.12 -0.45 -8.41
CA ASP A 37 -3.37 -0.50 -7.66
C ASP A 37 -3.08 -0.70 -6.15
N PRO A 38 -3.66 0.15 -5.28
CA PRO A 38 -3.67 -0.04 -3.84
C PRO A 38 -3.91 -1.47 -3.36
N GLU A 39 -4.78 -2.26 -3.99
CA GLU A 39 -5.01 -3.68 -3.60
C GLU A 39 -3.75 -4.52 -3.79
N ASN A 40 -3.13 -4.46 -4.98
CA ASN A 40 -1.88 -5.16 -5.30
C ASN A 40 -0.71 -4.69 -4.41
N ARG A 41 -0.83 -3.51 -3.80
CA ARG A 41 0.18 -2.96 -2.89
C ARG A 41 -0.02 -3.40 -1.44
N ILE A 42 -1.25 -3.60 -0.99
CA ILE A 42 -1.53 -4.07 0.38
C ILE A 42 -0.93 -5.45 0.61
N GLU A 43 -1.16 -6.40 -0.31
CA GLU A 43 -0.60 -7.76 -0.21
C GLU A 43 0.93 -7.74 -0.09
N LYS A 44 1.60 -6.94 -0.94
CA LYS A 44 3.07 -6.77 -0.89
C LYS A 44 3.56 -6.17 0.41
N ILE A 45 2.79 -5.25 1.01
CA ILE A 45 3.12 -4.67 2.31
C ILE A 45 2.98 -5.73 3.40
N GLU A 46 1.91 -6.53 3.39
CA GLU A 46 1.71 -7.62 4.34
C GLU A 46 2.82 -8.68 4.25
N GLU A 47 3.20 -9.07 3.03
CA GLU A 47 4.33 -9.98 2.79
C GLU A 47 5.65 -9.41 3.32
N ALA A 48 5.90 -8.11 3.09
CA ALA A 48 7.09 -7.45 3.60
C ALA A 48 7.10 -7.38 5.13
N ILE A 49 5.97 -7.05 5.76
CA ILE A 49 5.84 -7.06 7.22
C ILE A 49 6.10 -8.46 7.77
N LYS A 50 5.50 -9.49 7.18
CA LYS A 50 5.72 -10.88 7.59
C LYS A 50 7.18 -11.30 7.45
N LYS A 51 7.87 -10.83 6.41
CA LYS A 51 9.26 -11.19 6.12
C LYS A 51 10.28 -10.44 6.98
N TYR A 52 9.99 -9.19 7.35
CA TYR A 52 10.97 -8.28 7.97
C TYR A 52 10.56 -7.74 9.34
N GLY A 53 9.35 -8.00 9.82
CA GLY A 53 8.81 -7.52 11.11
C GLY A 53 9.17 -8.38 12.33
N GLY A 54 10.25 -9.15 12.25
CA GLY A 54 10.76 -10.00 13.33
C GLY A 54 11.86 -9.32 14.14
#